data_AF-A0A0L0UPP3-F1
#
_entry.id   AF-A0A0L0UPP3-F1
#
_cell.length_a   1.000
_cell.length_b   1.000
_cell.length_c   1.000
_cell.angle_alpha   90.00
_cell.angle_beta   90.00
_cell.angle_gamma   90.00
#
_symmetry.space_group_name_H-M   'P 1'
#
loop_
_entity.id
_entity.type
_entity.pdbx_description
1 polymer ?
#
loop_
_entity_poly.entity_id
_entity_poly.type
_entity_poly.pdbx_seq_one_letter_code
_entity_poly.pdbx_strand_id
1 'polypeptide(L)'
;TKQQIEAGYASIFNKCQTKGGINSLPNLVGFRIHDHRTFVDDLYFPPRTLTCGLNTNAPLTVEKDCQDAFKSFPVDGQGRMLDDDHQPADFLIKTSKTCTVNFYTTDNSPIIVKKSEIEPVVTKMIKSCQGKSGVIGMTKGGSGKNGFTLYKVRSSKPCYSPANPDTQNCR
;
A
#
# COMPACT_ATOMS: atom_id res chain seq x y z
N THR A 1 -12.17 -13.50 -22.82
CA THR A 1 -13.59 -13.14 -23.06
C THR A 1 -14.37 -13.30 -21.76
N LYS A 2 -15.57 -12.71 -21.65
CA LYS A 2 -16.44 -12.85 -20.47
C LYS A 2 -16.63 -14.33 -20.06
N GLN A 3 -16.92 -15.19 -21.04
CA GLN A 3 -17.06 -16.64 -20.82
C GLN A 3 -15.81 -17.30 -20.23
N GLN A 4 -14.60 -16.90 -20.65
CA GLN A 4 -13.36 -17.45 -20.08
C GLN A 4 -13.18 -17.05 -18.61
N ILE A 5 -13.58 -15.83 -18.24
CA ILE A 5 -13.53 -15.35 -16.84
C ILE A 5 -14.55 -16.12 -15.99
N GLU A 6 -15.78 -16.28 -16.49
CA GLU A 6 -16.83 -17.03 -15.80
C GLU A 6 -16.45 -18.51 -15.59
N ALA A 7 -15.87 -19.14 -16.62
CA ALA A 7 -15.35 -20.50 -16.53
C ALA A 7 -14.18 -20.62 -15.52
N GLY A 8 -13.26 -19.65 -15.53
CA GLY A 8 -12.18 -19.55 -14.55
C GLY A 8 -12.71 -19.44 -13.12
N TYR A 9 -13.67 -18.55 -12.89
CA TYR A 9 -14.34 -18.39 -11.59
C TYR A 9 -14.99 -19.68 -11.11
N ALA A 10 -15.84 -20.30 -11.94
CA ALA A 10 -16.54 -21.53 -11.60
C ALA A 10 -15.56 -22.67 -11.28
N SER A 11 -14.45 -22.77 -12.02
CA SER A 11 -13.46 -23.82 -11.80
C SER A 11 -12.78 -23.75 -10.43
N ILE A 12 -12.58 -22.56 -9.88
CA ILE A 12 -11.98 -22.38 -8.55
C ILE A 12 -13.03 -22.65 -7.48
N PHE A 13 -14.25 -22.10 -7.61
CA PHE A 13 -15.32 -22.34 -6.63
C PHE A 13 -15.67 -23.83 -6.51
N ASN A 14 -15.73 -24.55 -7.62
CA ASN A 14 -16.02 -25.99 -7.63
C ASN A 14 -14.92 -26.83 -6.96
N LYS A 15 -13.65 -26.40 -7.03
CA LYS A 15 -12.50 -27.17 -6.51
C LYS A 15 -12.06 -26.75 -5.12
N CYS A 16 -12.21 -25.48 -4.78
CA CYS A 16 -11.63 -24.88 -3.59
C CYS A 16 -12.67 -24.32 -2.61
N GLN A 17 -13.97 -24.35 -2.95
CA GLN A 17 -15.10 -23.93 -2.11
C GLN A 17 -14.85 -22.66 -1.29
N THR A 18 -14.54 -22.81 0.01
CA THR A 18 -14.39 -21.70 0.98
C THR A 18 -12.95 -21.25 1.18
N LYS A 19 -11.99 -21.94 0.58
CA LYS A 19 -10.56 -21.63 0.64
C LYS A 19 -10.20 -21.08 -0.72
N GLY A 20 -9.68 -19.86 -0.81
CA GLY A 20 -9.34 -19.24 -2.09
C GLY A 20 -8.49 -20.13 -3.02
N GLY A 21 -8.35 -19.74 -4.29
CA GLY A 21 -7.61 -20.51 -5.27
C GLY A 21 -7.10 -19.66 -6.43
N ILE A 22 -6.25 -20.27 -7.28
CA ILE A 22 -5.69 -19.63 -8.46
C ILE A 22 -5.97 -20.53 -9.67
N ASN A 23 -6.41 -19.94 -10.78
CA ASN A 23 -6.52 -20.61 -12.07
C ASN A 23 -5.89 -19.73 -13.15
N SER A 24 -5.02 -20.31 -13.96
CA SER A 24 -4.40 -19.62 -15.10
C SER A 24 -5.31 -19.73 -16.33
N LEU A 25 -5.79 -18.59 -16.83
CA LEU A 25 -6.50 -18.50 -18.10
C LEU A 25 -5.50 -18.37 -19.27
N PRO A 26 -5.90 -18.74 -20.50
CA PRO A 26 -5.09 -18.47 -21.69
C PRO A 26 -4.72 -16.97 -21.80
N ASN A 27 -3.53 -16.68 -22.35
CA ASN A 27 -2.94 -15.33 -22.50
C ASN A 27 -2.46 -14.67 -21.20
N LEU A 28 -1.85 -15.44 -20.28
CA LEU A 28 -1.17 -14.94 -19.07
C LEU A 28 -2.08 -14.22 -18.05
N VAL A 29 -3.40 -14.36 -18.17
CA VAL A 29 -4.34 -13.84 -17.17
C VAL A 29 -4.50 -14.87 -16.06
N GLY A 30 -3.92 -14.59 -14.89
CA GLY A 30 -4.18 -15.36 -13.67
C GLY A 30 -5.48 -14.91 -13.01
N PHE A 31 -6.41 -15.83 -12.80
CA PHE A 31 -7.61 -15.60 -12.00
C PHE A 31 -7.37 -16.09 -10.57
N ARG A 32 -7.67 -15.26 -9.57
CA ARG A 32 -7.36 -15.54 -8.17
C ARG A 32 -8.56 -15.16 -7.30
N ILE A 33 -9.01 -16.10 -6.48
CA ILE A 33 -10.01 -15.87 -5.44
C ILE A 33 -9.29 -15.96 -4.11
N HIS A 34 -9.52 -14.99 -3.24
CA HIS A 34 -8.97 -14.97 -1.89
C HIS A 34 -10.08 -15.17 -0.88
N ASP A 35 -9.75 -15.91 0.18
CA ASP A 35 -10.62 -16.00 1.34
C ASP A 35 -10.47 -14.70 2.12
N HIS A 36 -11.52 -13.89 2.15
CA HIS A 36 -11.53 -12.60 2.84
C HIS A 36 -11.05 -12.69 4.29
N ARG A 37 -11.28 -13.83 4.97
CA ARG A 37 -10.84 -14.06 6.35
C ARG A 37 -9.31 -14.10 6.50
N THR A 38 -8.58 -14.24 5.41
CA THR A 38 -7.11 -14.24 5.38
C THR A 38 -6.51 -12.83 5.33
N PHE A 39 -7.35 -11.79 5.24
CA PHE A 39 -6.94 -10.38 5.21
C PHE A 39 -5.93 -10.01 4.10
N VAL A 40 -5.77 -10.87 3.09
CA VAL A 40 -4.95 -10.57 1.89
C VAL A 40 -5.65 -9.54 0.98
N ASP A 41 -6.92 -9.28 1.23
CA ASP A 41 -7.77 -8.36 0.48
C ASP A 41 -7.35 -6.89 0.63
N ASP A 42 -6.64 -6.53 1.71
CA ASP A 42 -6.22 -5.16 2.00
C ASP A 42 -5.25 -4.59 0.93
N LEU A 43 -4.54 -5.48 0.20
CA LEU A 43 -3.69 -5.10 -0.94
C LEU A 43 -4.48 -4.74 -2.20
N TYR A 44 -5.64 -5.35 -2.43
CA TYR A 44 -6.44 -5.17 -3.65
C TYR A 44 -7.65 -4.25 -3.44
N PHE A 45 -8.11 -4.09 -2.19
CA PHE A 45 -9.22 -3.23 -1.79
C PHE A 45 -8.77 -2.23 -0.72
N PRO A 46 -7.85 -1.31 -1.05
CA PRO A 46 -7.31 -0.39 -0.07
C PRO A 46 -8.40 0.57 0.44
N PRO A 47 -8.32 1.04 1.71
CA PRO A 47 -9.29 1.97 2.25
C PRO A 47 -9.33 3.27 1.43
N ARG A 48 -10.49 3.61 0.86
CA ARG A 48 -10.67 4.84 0.07
C ARG A 48 -10.85 6.10 0.92
N THR A 49 -11.06 5.90 2.21
CA THR A 49 -11.08 6.96 3.22
C THR A 49 -9.88 6.76 4.15
N LEU A 50 -9.39 7.86 4.71
CA LEU A 50 -8.31 7.82 5.68
C LEU A 50 -8.70 6.88 6.83
N THR A 51 -7.92 5.81 6.99
CA THR A 51 -8.12 4.83 8.04
C THR A 51 -6.90 4.81 8.96
N CYS A 52 -7.14 4.96 10.26
CA CYS A 52 -6.10 5.03 11.27
C CYS A 52 -6.07 3.76 12.13
N GLY A 53 -4.89 3.39 12.63
CA GLY A 53 -4.72 2.33 13.63
C GLY A 53 -4.81 0.89 13.11
N LEU A 54 -4.63 0.67 11.81
CA LEU A 54 -4.57 -0.69 11.24
C LEU A 54 -3.38 -1.51 11.77
N ASN A 55 -2.25 -0.85 12.04
CA ASN A 55 -1.11 -1.52 12.66
C ASN A 55 -1.30 -1.60 14.18
N THR A 56 -1.06 -2.78 14.75
CA THR A 56 -1.11 -3.03 16.20
C THR A 56 0.27 -3.39 16.75
N ASN A 57 0.45 -3.31 18.07
CA ASN A 57 1.76 -3.48 18.72
C ASN A 57 2.84 -2.48 18.24
N ALA A 58 2.40 -1.33 17.71
CA ALA A 58 3.28 -0.27 17.23
C ALA A 58 3.37 0.85 18.26
N PRO A 59 4.58 1.36 18.60
CA PRO A 59 4.69 2.62 19.33
C PRO A 59 4.17 3.77 18.47
N LEU A 60 3.67 4.82 19.12
CA LEU A 60 3.18 6.01 18.42
C LEU A 60 4.32 6.71 17.68
N THR A 61 4.00 7.27 16.52
CA THR A 61 4.90 8.14 15.78
C THR A 61 4.84 9.58 16.30
N VAL A 62 5.95 10.29 16.15
CA VAL A 62 6.02 11.74 16.40
C VAL A 62 5.71 12.48 15.09
N GLU A 63 4.83 13.49 15.15
CA GLU A 63 4.41 14.26 13.95
C GLU A 63 5.60 14.81 13.16
N LYS A 64 6.57 15.43 13.86
CA LYS A 64 7.78 15.97 13.24
C LYS A 64 8.59 14.90 12.50
N ASP A 65 8.74 13.72 13.10
CA ASP A 65 9.47 12.61 12.48
C ASP A 65 8.80 12.18 11.17
N CYS A 66 7.47 12.10 11.14
CA CYS A 66 6.74 11.78 9.91
C CYS A 66 6.86 12.86 8.84
N GLN A 67 6.81 14.13 9.24
CA GLN A 67 7.02 15.25 8.31
C GLN A 67 8.45 15.22 7.74
N ASP A 68 9.46 14.96 8.58
CA ASP A 68 10.85 14.88 8.16
C ASP A 68 11.07 13.67 7.22
N ALA A 69 10.47 12.51 7.51
CA ALA A 69 10.48 11.35 6.61
C ALA A 69 9.87 11.69 5.24
N PHE A 70 8.68 12.32 5.20
CA PHE A 70 8.04 12.72 3.94
C PHE A 70 8.89 13.75 3.16
N LYS A 71 9.46 14.74 3.85
CA LYS A 71 10.32 15.74 3.22
C LYS A 71 11.60 15.16 2.64
N SER A 72 12.06 14.02 3.12
CA SER A 72 13.27 13.37 2.62
C SER A 72 13.13 12.65 1.28
N PHE A 73 11.92 12.52 0.71
CA PHE A 73 11.76 11.97 -0.64
C PHE A 73 12.39 12.89 -1.70
N PRO A 74 13.29 12.38 -2.55
CA PRO A 74 13.80 13.12 -3.69
C PRO A 74 12.69 13.36 -4.72
N VAL A 75 12.88 14.36 -5.58
CA VAL A 75 11.95 14.68 -6.67
C VAL A 75 12.71 14.96 -7.96
N ASP A 76 12.06 14.70 -9.09
CA ASP A 76 12.57 15.09 -10.41
C ASP A 76 12.31 16.58 -10.73
N GLY A 77 12.71 17.01 -11.93
CA GLY A 77 12.52 18.39 -12.40
C GLY A 77 11.05 18.82 -12.54
N GLN A 78 10.11 17.89 -12.51
CA GLN A 78 8.67 18.11 -12.56
C GLN A 78 8.02 18.04 -11.16
N GLY A 79 8.80 17.74 -10.12
CA GLY A 79 8.36 17.60 -8.74
C GLY A 79 7.74 16.23 -8.41
N ARG A 80 7.91 15.22 -9.27
CA ARG A 80 7.44 13.84 -9.03
C ARG A 80 8.40 13.13 -8.10
N MET A 81 7.87 12.35 -7.17
CA MET A 81 8.70 11.66 -6.17
C MET A 81 9.49 10.51 -6.80
N LEU A 82 10.73 10.33 -6.34
CA LEU A 82 11.66 9.30 -6.80
C LEU A 82 12.10 8.41 -5.65
N ASP A 83 12.67 7.26 -5.98
CA ASP A 83 13.38 6.40 -5.03
C ASP A 83 14.79 6.95 -4.68
N ASP A 84 15.55 6.18 -3.90
CA ASP A 84 16.87 6.58 -3.41
C ASP A 84 17.93 6.58 -4.52
N ASP A 85 17.71 5.79 -5.58
CA ASP A 85 18.52 5.74 -6.79
C ASP A 85 18.11 6.81 -7.83
N HIS A 86 17.22 7.74 -7.42
CA HIS A 86 16.69 8.83 -8.22
C HIS A 86 15.94 8.33 -9.48
N GLN A 87 15.29 7.17 -9.38
CA GLN A 87 14.48 6.56 -10.42
C GLN A 87 12.98 6.61 -10.09
N PRO A 88 12.10 6.61 -11.11
CA PRO A 88 10.68 6.34 -10.91
C PRO A 88 10.48 4.89 -10.41
N ALA A 89 9.75 4.73 -9.31
CA ALA A 89 9.47 3.43 -8.71
C ALA A 89 7.98 3.25 -8.40
N ASP A 90 7.54 2.00 -8.31
CA ASP A 90 6.21 1.60 -7.88
C ASP A 90 6.08 1.52 -6.35
N PHE A 91 7.20 1.52 -5.63
CA PHE A 91 7.30 1.54 -4.18
C PHE A 91 8.34 2.57 -3.72
N LEU A 92 7.93 3.46 -2.81
CA LEU A 92 8.77 4.50 -2.22
C LEU A 92 8.70 4.40 -0.71
N ILE A 93 9.84 4.46 -0.02
CA ILE A 93 9.89 4.39 1.44
C ILE A 93 10.92 5.35 2.02
N LYS A 94 10.54 6.08 3.07
CA LYS A 94 11.46 6.89 3.88
C LYS A 94 11.14 6.73 5.34
N THR A 95 12.19 6.68 6.15
CA THR A 95 12.09 6.55 7.60
C THR A 95 12.88 7.66 8.26
N SER A 96 12.28 8.29 9.26
CA SER A 96 12.95 9.23 10.17
C SER A 96 12.55 8.86 11.58
N LYS A 97 13.53 8.49 12.41
CA LYS A 97 13.36 8.17 13.84
C LYS A 97 12.15 7.25 14.10
N THR A 98 11.04 7.78 14.64
CA THR A 98 9.86 6.99 15.03
C THR A 98 8.92 6.65 13.87
N CYS A 99 9.10 7.25 12.69
CA CYS A 99 8.11 7.22 11.63
C CYS A 99 8.65 6.74 10.28
N THR A 100 7.87 5.90 9.61
CA THR A 100 8.06 5.48 8.22
C THR A 100 6.88 5.95 7.38
N VAL A 101 7.19 6.64 6.29
CA VAL A 101 6.25 7.00 5.22
C VAL A 101 6.55 6.09 4.03
N ASN A 102 5.54 5.41 3.52
CA ASN A 102 5.70 4.59 2.31
C ASN A 102 4.51 4.77 1.37
N PHE A 103 4.82 4.78 0.08
CA PHE A 103 3.87 4.91 -1.00
C PHE A 103 4.05 3.74 -1.94
N TYR A 104 2.95 3.16 -2.43
CA TYR A 104 3.05 2.09 -3.41
C TYR A 104 1.84 2.00 -4.31
N THR A 105 2.03 1.46 -5.51
CA THR A 105 0.93 1.13 -6.41
C THR A 105 0.59 -0.36 -6.31
N THR A 106 -0.69 -0.68 -6.50
CA THR A 106 -1.21 -2.06 -6.45
C THR A 106 -1.09 -2.79 -7.79
N ASP A 107 -0.84 -2.05 -8.87
CA ASP A 107 -0.63 -2.57 -10.22
C ASP A 107 0.84 -2.52 -10.66
N ASN A 108 1.76 -2.29 -9.71
CA ASN A 108 3.21 -2.20 -9.90
C ASN A 108 3.61 -1.14 -10.94
N SER A 109 2.76 -0.13 -11.15
CA SER A 109 3.07 0.98 -12.04
C SER A 109 3.89 2.05 -11.30
N PRO A 110 4.80 2.76 -11.98
CA PRO A 110 5.55 3.85 -11.38
C PRO A 110 4.63 4.93 -10.78
N ILE A 111 4.99 5.41 -9.59
CA ILE A 111 4.38 6.56 -8.95
C ILE A 111 4.75 7.83 -9.72
N ILE A 112 3.75 8.61 -10.10
CA ILE A 112 3.89 9.84 -10.89
C ILE A 112 3.30 11.08 -10.21
N VAL A 113 2.71 10.93 -9.02
CA VAL A 113 2.15 12.06 -8.27
C VAL A 113 3.25 13.03 -7.86
N LYS A 114 2.95 14.34 -7.93
CA LYS A 114 3.87 15.36 -7.46
C LYS A 114 3.87 15.42 -5.94
N LYS A 115 5.04 15.69 -5.35
CA LYS A 115 5.19 15.83 -3.90
C LYS A 115 4.27 16.92 -3.33
N SER A 116 4.13 18.04 -4.02
CA SER A 116 3.26 19.16 -3.61
C SER A 116 1.77 18.82 -3.66
N GLU A 117 1.35 17.91 -4.55
CA GLU A 117 -0.04 17.48 -4.65
C GLU A 117 -0.42 16.52 -3.51
N ILE A 118 0.53 15.69 -3.07
CA ILE A 118 0.28 14.69 -2.02
C ILE A 118 0.58 15.18 -0.61
N GLU A 119 1.39 16.23 -0.45
CA GLU A 119 1.74 16.81 0.85
C GLU A 119 0.53 17.14 1.75
N PRO A 120 -0.57 17.74 1.25
CA PRO A 120 -1.76 17.98 2.07
C PRO A 120 -2.41 16.69 2.58
N VAL A 121 -2.39 15.61 1.78
CA VAL A 121 -2.95 14.30 2.13
C VAL A 121 -2.12 13.67 3.26
N VAL A 122 -0.80 13.65 3.12
CA VAL A 122 0.11 13.11 4.13
C VAL A 122 0.05 13.93 5.42
N THR A 123 0.03 15.25 5.30
CA THR A 123 -0.09 16.15 6.48
C THR A 123 -1.40 15.91 7.23
N LYS A 124 -2.52 15.80 6.51
CA LYS A 124 -3.81 15.46 7.12
C LYS A 124 -3.77 14.10 7.80
N MET A 125 -3.17 13.10 7.16
CA MET A 125 -3.02 11.75 7.72
C MET A 125 -2.23 11.77 9.04
N ILE A 126 -1.08 12.44 9.08
CA ILE A 126 -0.24 12.53 10.28
C ILE A 126 -1.03 13.16 11.45
N LYS A 127 -1.73 14.27 11.18
CA LYS A 127 -2.52 14.99 12.20
C LYS A 127 -3.72 14.20 12.68
N SER A 128 -4.52 13.66 11.75
CA SER A 128 -5.77 12.97 12.08
C SER A 128 -5.54 11.61 12.74
N CYS A 129 -4.45 10.90 12.42
CA CYS A 129 -4.16 9.60 13.03
C CYS A 129 -3.41 9.69 14.37
N GLN A 130 -2.97 10.88 14.79
CA GLN A 130 -2.45 11.15 16.15
C GLN A 130 -1.37 10.14 16.59
N GLY A 131 -0.38 9.89 15.72
CA GLY A 131 0.72 8.96 15.99
C GLY A 131 0.43 7.49 15.67
N LYS A 132 -0.83 7.10 15.43
CA LYS A 132 -1.18 5.76 14.94
C LYS A 132 -0.87 5.64 13.44
N SER A 133 -0.77 4.42 12.95
CA SER A 133 -0.63 4.19 11.50
C SER A 133 -1.81 4.80 10.75
N GLY A 134 -1.57 5.37 9.57
CA GLY A 134 -2.60 5.88 8.68
C GLY A 134 -2.42 5.31 7.29
N VAL A 135 -3.53 5.03 6.59
CA VAL A 135 -3.52 4.64 5.18
C VAL A 135 -4.69 5.28 4.43
N ILE A 136 -4.45 5.61 3.17
CA ILE A 136 -5.49 5.95 2.20
C ILE A 136 -5.07 5.45 0.81
N GLY A 137 -6.00 4.82 0.10
CA GLY A 137 -5.87 4.45 -1.31
C GLY A 137 -6.56 5.46 -2.21
N MET A 138 -5.89 5.85 -3.29
CA MET A 138 -6.42 6.75 -4.31
C MET A 138 -6.30 6.12 -5.69
N THR A 139 -7.26 6.37 -6.57
CA THR A 139 -7.22 5.88 -7.98
C THR A 139 -6.28 6.70 -8.86
N LYS A 140 -5.64 7.74 -8.30
CA LYS A 140 -4.66 8.59 -8.96
C LYS A 140 -3.34 8.53 -8.20
N GLY A 141 -2.26 8.68 -8.94
CA GLY A 141 -0.90 8.85 -8.41
C GLY A 141 0.09 7.84 -8.95
N GLY A 142 -0.38 6.73 -9.50
CA GLY A 142 0.37 5.81 -10.36
C GLY A 142 0.14 6.12 -11.83
N SER A 143 1.05 5.66 -12.68
CA SER A 143 0.93 5.75 -14.14
C SER A 143 0.03 4.66 -14.74
N GLY A 144 -0.24 3.60 -13.97
CA GLY A 144 -1.09 2.50 -14.37
C GLY A 144 -2.57 2.86 -14.34
N LYS A 145 -3.36 2.13 -15.14
CA LYS A 145 -4.80 2.38 -15.32
C LYS A 145 -5.68 1.52 -14.41
N ASN A 146 -5.10 0.53 -13.74
CA ASN A 146 -5.83 -0.57 -13.11
C ASN A 146 -5.56 -0.72 -11.61
N GLY A 147 -4.71 0.12 -11.02
CA GLY A 147 -4.35 0.06 -9.60
C GLY A 147 -4.71 1.33 -8.82
N PHE A 148 -4.75 1.17 -7.50
CA PHE A 148 -4.67 2.26 -6.54
C PHE A 148 -3.21 2.61 -6.23
N THR A 149 -2.99 3.88 -5.88
CA THR A 149 -1.81 4.34 -5.15
C THR A 149 -2.17 4.46 -3.68
N LEU A 150 -1.46 3.72 -2.84
CA LEU A 150 -1.60 3.78 -1.39
C LEU A 150 -0.57 4.73 -0.81
N TYR A 151 -1.04 5.54 0.12
CA TYR A 151 -0.21 6.39 0.95
C TYR A 151 -0.31 5.90 2.39
N LYS A 152 0.83 5.58 3.01
CA LYS A 152 0.87 4.99 4.34
C LYS A 152 1.89 5.70 5.24
N VAL A 153 1.46 5.99 6.46
CA VAL A 153 2.31 6.46 7.57
C VAL A 153 2.23 5.42 8.67
N ARG A 154 3.36 5.01 9.24
CA ARG A 154 3.40 4.03 10.33
C ARG A 154 4.62 4.22 11.22
N SER A 155 4.64 3.51 12.34
CA SER A 155 5.85 3.37 13.16
C SER A 155 7.01 2.82 12.35
N SER A 156 8.22 3.28 12.66
CA SER A 156 9.48 2.80 12.10
C SER A 156 9.85 1.38 12.54
N LYS A 157 9.18 0.84 13.56
CA LYS A 157 9.34 -0.57 13.91
C LYS A 157 9.07 -1.46 12.68
N PRO A 158 9.83 -2.54 12.46
CA PRO A 158 9.55 -3.44 11.36
C PRO A 158 8.19 -4.13 11.54
N CYS A 159 7.53 -4.44 10.43
CA CYS A 159 6.34 -5.29 10.43
C CYS A 159 6.72 -6.72 10.85
N TYR A 160 5.74 -7.47 11.36
CA TYR A 160 5.95 -8.78 12.00
C TYR A 160 6.95 -9.68 11.28
N SER A 161 7.92 -10.15 12.05
CA SER A 161 8.83 -11.23 11.67
C SER A 161 8.72 -12.31 12.74
N PRO A 162 8.51 -13.59 12.36
CA PRO A 162 8.47 -14.71 13.32
C PRO A 162 9.70 -14.80 14.22
N ALA A 163 10.82 -14.24 13.79
CA ALA A 163 12.08 -14.23 14.52
C ALA A 163 12.23 -13.06 15.52
N ASN A 164 11.30 -12.09 15.55
CA ASN A 164 11.44 -10.90 16.39
C ASN A 164 10.09 -10.47 17.03
N PRO A 165 9.89 -10.73 18.34
CA PRO A 165 8.66 -10.38 19.04
C PRO A 165 8.44 -8.87 19.22
N ASP A 166 9.47 -8.04 19.02
CA ASP A 166 9.40 -6.58 19.17
C ASP A 166 8.87 -5.87 17.92
N THR A 167 8.39 -6.61 16.92
CA THR A 167 7.82 -6.11 15.67
C THR A 167 6.36 -5.68 15.82
N GLN A 168 5.92 -4.76 14.95
CA GLN A 168 4.50 -4.37 14.89
C GLN A 168 3.73 -5.29 13.94
N ASN A 169 2.46 -5.54 14.20
CA ASN A 169 1.59 -6.22 13.25
C ASN A 169 1.11 -5.20 12.23
N CYS A 170 1.54 -5.34 10.97
CA CYS A 170 1.11 -4.46 9.91
C CYS A 170 -0.10 -5.02 9.19
N ARG A 171 -1.08 -4.15 8.94
CA ARG A 171 -2.16 -4.35 7.98
C ARG A 171 -2.10 -3.19 7.00
#